data_AF-A0A834D3W8-F1
#
_entry.id   AF-A0A834D3W8-F1
#
_cell.length_a   1.000
_cell.length_b   1.000
_cell.length_c   1.000
_cell.angle_alpha   90.00
_cell.angle_beta   90.00
_cell.angle_gamma   90.00
#
_symmetry.space_group_name_H-M   'P 1'
#
loop_
_entity.id
_entity.type
_entity.pdbx_description
1 polymer ?
#
loop_
_entity_poly.entity_id
_entity_poly.type
_entity_poly.pdbx_seq_one_letter_code
_entity_poly.pdbx_strand_id
1 'polypeptide(L)'
;MNIFRGRKKESAEIEEVLMVREPLLGQQDQQPSSQDDSLPSLLTYLYVGHFLARWGARMWEFSVGLYMISIWPDSLLFAAIYGVVESASTALFGPIVGQWVDRLTYVKVLRLWLVVQNLSFIIAGATVIALVEFSTLKSSNFTAFISLVVLTNISGAVAVLSTLAGTILIEREWVVVISEGRPPEILTKINSIIRRIDLISKLFAPNYSEFYGVPVIFTQWTFLLVCVASIWVHKSLLSAYLLMAGVATSRLGLWTFDLAVIQQMQDHVPESDRCVVGGVQNSLQSTLDLMSYVMGIIISNPKDFWKLILLSFLVSTLAALLYTLYVYLVRKHLFHFEKLFLLIKWLMGSPEDSHSI
;
A
#
# COMPACT_ATOMS: atom_id res chain seq x y z
N MET A 1 46.66 32.92 -63.25
CA MET A 1 45.48 33.50 -62.57
C MET A 1 44.20 33.16 -63.33
N ASN A 2 43.84 31.87 -63.43
CA ASN A 2 42.54 31.43 -64.01
C ASN A 2 42.07 30.05 -63.49
N ILE A 3 42.74 29.46 -62.48
CA ILE A 3 42.40 28.13 -61.94
C ILE A 3 41.68 28.23 -60.57
N PHE A 4 41.63 29.41 -59.95
CA PHE A 4 40.93 29.63 -58.67
C PHE A 4 39.51 30.22 -58.81
N ARG A 5 39.04 30.52 -60.03
CA ARG A 5 37.68 31.06 -60.28
C ARG A 5 36.65 29.98 -60.65
N GLY A 6 37.09 28.78 -61.04
CA GLY A 6 36.20 27.64 -61.35
C GLY A 6 35.61 26.96 -60.09
N ARG A 7 36.40 26.85 -59.02
CA ARG A 7 35.99 26.12 -57.80
C ARG A 7 34.92 26.83 -56.95
N LYS A 8 34.69 28.13 -57.15
CA LYS A 8 33.58 28.86 -56.49
C LYS A 8 32.27 28.82 -57.27
N LYS A 9 32.31 28.47 -58.56
CA LYS A 9 31.10 28.36 -59.40
C LYS A 9 30.44 26.98 -59.24
N GLU A 10 31.24 25.91 -59.11
CA GLU A 10 30.74 24.57 -58.79
C GLU A 10 30.06 24.48 -57.41
N SER A 11 30.59 25.13 -56.36
CA SER A 11 29.92 25.12 -55.05
C SER A 11 28.58 25.86 -55.03
N ALA A 12 28.40 26.91 -55.85
CA ALA A 12 27.14 27.64 -55.94
C ALA A 12 26.09 26.91 -56.79
N GLU A 13 26.51 26.23 -57.87
CA GLU A 13 25.62 25.37 -58.66
C GLU A 13 25.15 24.12 -57.90
N ILE A 14 25.97 23.58 -56.98
CA ILE A 14 25.56 22.44 -56.13
C ILE A 14 24.54 22.87 -55.06
N GLU A 15 24.65 24.09 -54.52
CA GLU A 15 23.67 24.65 -53.56
C GLU A 15 22.33 24.98 -54.23
N GLU A 16 22.34 25.45 -55.50
CA GLU A 16 21.13 25.73 -56.27
C GLU A 16 20.43 24.44 -56.75
N VAL A 17 21.18 23.36 -57.01
CA VAL A 17 20.63 22.04 -57.33
C VAL A 17 20.06 21.31 -56.11
N LEU A 18 20.56 21.59 -54.89
CA LEU A 18 20.01 21.03 -53.65
C LEU A 18 18.77 21.76 -53.12
N MET A 19 18.55 23.02 -53.52
CA MET A 19 17.43 23.85 -53.04
C MET A 19 16.16 23.80 -53.93
N VAL A 20 16.16 23.05 -55.04
CA VAL A 20 15.05 23.03 -56.04
C VAL A 20 14.38 21.65 -56.20
N ARG A 21 14.63 20.69 -55.31
CA ARG A 21 13.94 19.38 -55.32
C ARG A 21 12.94 19.19 -54.17
N GLU A 22 11.94 20.05 -54.15
CA GLU A 22 10.59 19.63 -53.77
C GLU A 22 9.67 19.79 -54.97
N PRO A 23 9.12 18.66 -55.46
CA PRO A 23 7.69 18.65 -55.67
C PRO A 23 7.06 17.38 -55.09
N LEU A 24 6.15 17.59 -54.14
CA LEU A 24 4.82 16.97 -54.07
C LEU A 24 4.66 15.63 -54.79
N LEU A 25 5.00 14.54 -54.11
CA LEU A 25 4.49 13.21 -54.44
C LEU A 25 4.10 12.48 -53.15
N GLY A 26 2.81 12.52 -52.86
CA GLY A 26 2.14 11.62 -51.93
C GLY A 26 2.12 12.10 -50.49
N GLN A 27 1.00 12.69 -50.10
CA GLN A 27 0.31 12.26 -48.88
C GLN A 27 0.20 10.72 -48.92
N GLN A 28 1.24 10.02 -48.51
CA GLN A 28 1.04 8.77 -47.81
C GLN A 28 0.76 9.19 -46.39
N ASP A 29 -0.48 8.99 -45.97
CA ASP A 29 -0.91 9.05 -44.59
C ASP A 29 0.20 8.52 -43.68
N GLN A 30 0.94 9.43 -43.04
CA GLN A 30 1.46 9.15 -41.72
C GLN A 30 0.23 9.00 -40.85
N GLN A 31 -0.38 7.81 -40.90
CA GLN A 31 -1.16 7.31 -39.79
C GLN A 31 -0.29 7.56 -38.56
N PRO A 32 -0.76 8.33 -37.56
CA PRO A 32 -0.10 8.32 -36.28
C PRO A 32 -0.06 6.84 -35.89
N SER A 33 1.16 6.33 -35.67
CA SER A 33 1.35 4.95 -35.25
C SER A 33 0.33 4.65 -34.15
N SER A 34 -0.60 3.75 -34.44
CA SER A 34 -1.71 3.31 -33.58
C SER A 34 -1.25 2.66 -32.26
N GLN A 35 0.03 2.78 -31.94
CA GLN A 35 0.66 2.34 -30.71
C GLN A 35 0.51 3.34 -29.56
N ASP A 36 0.14 4.61 -29.81
CA ASP A 36 0.02 5.62 -28.75
C ASP A 36 -1.34 5.53 -27.98
N ASP A 37 -2.44 5.18 -28.66
CA ASP A 37 -3.76 4.99 -28.04
C ASP A 37 -3.86 3.71 -27.17
N SER A 38 -2.94 2.76 -27.37
CA SER A 38 -2.89 1.51 -26.60
C SER A 38 -2.23 1.65 -25.21
N LEU A 39 -1.48 2.74 -24.98
CA LEU A 39 -0.72 2.95 -23.75
C LEU A 39 -1.61 3.35 -22.56
N PRO A 40 -2.54 4.32 -22.69
CA PRO A 40 -3.45 4.67 -21.61
C PRO A 40 -4.36 3.51 -21.25
N SER A 41 -4.80 2.72 -22.23
CA SER A 41 -5.69 1.58 -22.03
C SER A 41 -4.97 0.42 -21.33
N LEU A 42 -3.77 0.02 -21.76
CA LEU A 42 -2.98 -1.01 -21.07
C LEU A 42 -2.64 -0.62 -19.63
N LEU A 43 -2.22 0.64 -19.43
CA LEU A 43 -1.90 1.16 -18.11
C LEU A 43 -3.13 1.21 -17.20
N THR A 44 -4.29 1.58 -17.76
CA THR A 44 -5.58 1.53 -17.05
C THR A 44 -5.93 0.10 -16.66
N TYR A 45 -5.78 -0.88 -17.55
CA TYR A 45 -6.03 -2.29 -17.21
C TYR A 45 -5.12 -2.80 -16.10
N LEU A 46 -3.84 -2.40 -16.10
CA LEU A 46 -2.91 -2.77 -15.04
C LEU A 46 -3.27 -2.13 -13.70
N TYR A 47 -3.60 -0.83 -13.68
CA TYR A 47 -4.06 -0.13 -12.47
C TYR A 47 -5.36 -0.72 -11.93
N VAL A 48 -6.35 -0.92 -12.79
CA VAL A 48 -7.65 -1.50 -12.42
C VAL A 48 -7.47 -2.93 -11.94
N GLY A 49 -6.66 -3.74 -12.63
CA GLY A 49 -6.36 -5.11 -12.22
C GLY A 49 -5.67 -5.18 -10.86
N HIS A 50 -4.64 -4.34 -10.64
CA HIS A 50 -3.95 -4.26 -9.35
C HIS A 50 -4.88 -3.77 -8.24
N PHE A 51 -5.69 -2.74 -8.51
CA PHE A 51 -6.70 -2.24 -7.58
C PHE A 51 -7.70 -3.34 -7.19
N LEU A 52 -8.28 -4.04 -8.17
CA LEU A 52 -9.24 -5.12 -7.92
C LEU A 52 -8.61 -6.28 -7.14
N ALA A 53 -7.38 -6.67 -7.46
CA ALA A 53 -6.66 -7.72 -6.72
C ALA A 53 -6.40 -7.32 -5.27
N ARG A 54 -5.97 -6.08 -5.02
CA ARG A 54 -5.76 -5.55 -3.66
C ARG A 54 -7.06 -5.38 -2.90
N TRP A 55 -8.09 -4.85 -3.54
CA TRP A 55 -9.43 -4.71 -2.97
C TRP A 55 -10.00 -6.07 -2.56
N GLY A 56 -9.96 -7.05 -3.47
CA GLY A 56 -10.41 -8.42 -3.21
C GLY A 56 -9.69 -9.07 -2.03
N ALA A 57 -8.35 -8.94 -1.98
CA ALA A 57 -7.57 -9.47 -0.86
C ALA A 57 -7.96 -8.84 0.49
N ARG A 58 -8.20 -7.52 0.54
CA ARG A 58 -8.61 -6.83 1.77
C ARG A 58 -10.03 -7.17 2.19
N MET A 59 -10.94 -7.27 1.22
CA MET A 59 -12.31 -7.73 1.48
C MET A 59 -12.30 -9.15 2.04
N TRP A 60 -11.47 -10.04 1.50
CA TRP A 60 -11.31 -11.39 2.01
C TRP A 60 -10.80 -11.41 3.46
N GLU A 61 -9.73 -10.68 3.76
CA GLU A 61 -9.14 -10.56 5.10
C GLU A 61 -10.18 -10.13 6.15
N PHE A 62 -11.06 -9.19 5.79
CA PHE A 62 -12.17 -8.77 6.66
C PHE A 62 -13.28 -9.82 6.76
N SER A 63 -13.73 -10.35 5.63
CA SER A 63 -14.86 -11.30 5.57
C SER A 63 -14.56 -12.62 6.27
N VAL A 64 -13.35 -13.17 6.12
CA VAL A 64 -12.98 -14.45 6.73
C VAL A 64 -13.00 -14.37 8.26
N GLY A 65 -12.61 -13.23 8.85
CA GLY A 65 -12.75 -12.99 10.29
C GLY A 65 -14.22 -13.08 10.75
N LEU A 66 -15.14 -12.44 10.01
CA LEU A 66 -16.57 -12.51 10.31
C LEU A 66 -17.14 -13.91 10.13
N TYR A 67 -16.71 -14.64 9.11
CA TYR A 67 -17.13 -16.03 8.89
C TYR A 67 -16.64 -16.96 9.99
N MET A 68 -15.39 -16.81 10.46
CA MET A 68 -14.89 -17.63 11.57
C MET A 68 -15.67 -17.38 12.87
N ILE A 69 -16.10 -16.13 13.10
CA ILE A 69 -16.96 -15.77 14.24
C ILE A 69 -18.38 -16.36 14.06
N SER A 70 -18.94 -16.35 12.85
CA SER A 70 -20.27 -16.93 12.61
C SER A 70 -20.27 -18.46 12.75
N ILE A 71 -19.18 -19.12 12.35
CA ILE A 71 -18.99 -20.57 12.47
C ILE A 71 -18.83 -20.99 13.94
N TRP A 72 -18.13 -20.18 14.75
CA TRP A 72 -17.90 -20.48 16.18
C TRP A 72 -18.17 -19.25 17.07
N PRO A 73 -19.45 -18.94 17.35
CA PRO A 73 -19.84 -17.70 18.02
C PRO A 73 -19.38 -17.62 19.48
N ASP A 74 -19.08 -18.75 20.12
CA ASP A 74 -18.66 -18.80 21.53
C ASP A 74 -17.17 -18.46 21.73
N SER A 75 -16.38 -18.39 20.66
CA SER A 75 -14.94 -18.18 20.74
C SER A 75 -14.35 -17.55 19.47
N LEU A 76 -13.52 -16.53 19.66
CA LEU A 76 -12.71 -15.89 18.62
C LEU A 76 -11.52 -16.74 18.15
N LEU A 77 -11.35 -17.95 18.71
CA LEU A 77 -10.20 -18.82 18.49
C LEU A 77 -9.92 -19.05 17.00
N PHE A 78 -10.92 -19.37 16.19
CA PHE A 78 -10.70 -19.65 14.77
C PHE A 78 -10.31 -18.42 13.96
N ALA A 79 -10.86 -17.24 14.29
CA ALA A 79 -10.43 -15.98 13.66
C ALA A 79 -8.97 -15.66 14.02
N ALA A 80 -8.59 -15.87 15.29
CA ALA A 80 -7.24 -15.63 15.76
C ALA A 80 -6.22 -16.63 15.17
N ILE A 81 -6.56 -17.92 15.10
CA ILE A 81 -5.74 -18.95 14.44
C ILE A 81 -5.51 -18.59 12.97
N TYR A 82 -6.56 -18.18 12.25
CA TYR A 82 -6.44 -17.78 10.85
C TYR A 82 -5.44 -16.63 10.66
N GLY A 83 -5.54 -15.59 11.50
CA GLY A 83 -4.59 -14.47 11.48
C GLY A 83 -3.15 -14.89 11.84
N VAL A 84 -2.96 -15.78 12.81
CA VAL A 84 -1.64 -16.36 13.13
C VAL A 84 -1.08 -17.11 11.92
N VAL A 85 -1.89 -17.94 11.26
CA VAL A 85 -1.45 -18.77 10.12
C VAL A 85 -1.01 -17.88 8.95
N GLU A 86 -1.79 -16.86 8.58
CA GLU A 86 -1.41 -15.94 7.50
C GLU A 86 -0.14 -15.14 7.84
N SER A 87 -0.04 -14.63 9.06
CA SER A 87 1.10 -13.83 9.52
C SER A 87 2.37 -14.67 9.60
N ALA A 88 2.30 -15.86 10.21
CA ALA A 88 3.42 -16.78 10.30
C ALA A 88 3.87 -17.27 8.93
N SER A 89 2.93 -17.55 8.01
CA SER A 89 3.26 -17.94 6.64
C SER A 89 4.05 -16.85 5.93
N THR A 90 3.58 -15.59 6.01
CA THR A 90 4.26 -14.43 5.42
C THR A 90 5.64 -14.22 6.03
N ALA A 91 5.78 -14.33 7.36
CA ALA A 91 7.06 -14.16 8.05
C ALA A 91 8.07 -15.26 7.68
N LEU A 92 7.65 -16.52 7.62
CA LEU A 92 8.53 -17.67 7.37
C LEU A 92 8.88 -17.84 5.89
N PHE A 93 7.91 -17.65 4.99
CA PHE A 93 8.07 -17.91 3.56
C PHE A 93 8.24 -16.64 2.72
N GLY A 94 8.02 -15.45 3.28
CA GLY A 94 8.15 -14.17 2.57
C GLY A 94 9.50 -13.95 1.90
N PRO A 95 10.65 -14.19 2.58
CA PRO A 95 11.97 -14.10 1.95
C PRO A 95 12.15 -15.08 0.78
N ILE A 96 11.60 -16.29 0.90
CA ILE A 96 11.67 -17.31 -0.16
C ILE A 96 10.85 -16.86 -1.38
N VAL A 97 9.65 -16.32 -1.14
CA VAL A 97 8.81 -15.73 -2.19
C VAL A 97 9.54 -14.59 -2.88
N GLY A 98 10.19 -13.69 -2.14
CA GLY A 98 11.02 -12.62 -2.71
C GLY A 98 12.12 -13.16 -3.62
N GLN A 99 12.92 -14.12 -3.14
CA GLN A 99 13.98 -14.74 -3.94
C GLN A 99 13.44 -15.46 -5.19
N TRP A 100 12.22 -16.01 -5.13
CA TRP A 100 11.56 -16.62 -6.28
C TRP A 100 11.12 -15.59 -7.31
N VAL A 101 10.53 -14.48 -6.87
CA VAL A 101 10.15 -13.36 -7.75
C VAL A 101 11.38 -12.84 -8.48
N ASP A 102 12.53 -12.74 -7.79
CA ASP A 102 13.80 -12.25 -8.36
C ASP A 102 14.40 -13.15 -9.45
N ARG A 103 14.12 -14.46 -9.40
CA ARG A 103 14.70 -15.45 -10.33
C ARG A 103 13.84 -15.69 -11.57
N LEU A 104 12.58 -15.32 -11.54
CA LEU A 104 11.60 -15.63 -12.57
C LEU A 104 11.33 -14.41 -13.45
N THR A 105 10.95 -14.66 -14.71
CA THR A 105 10.57 -13.56 -15.60
C THR A 105 9.24 -12.94 -15.17
N TYR A 106 9.10 -11.63 -15.38
CA TYR A 106 7.90 -10.86 -15.02
C TYR A 106 6.58 -11.56 -15.38
N VAL A 107 6.45 -12.01 -16.64
CA VAL A 107 5.23 -12.66 -17.15
C VAL A 107 4.92 -13.97 -16.41
N LYS A 108 5.96 -14.74 -16.03
CA LYS A 108 5.78 -16.00 -15.28
C LYS A 108 5.30 -15.72 -13.87
N VAL A 109 5.91 -14.75 -13.18
CA VAL A 109 5.50 -14.36 -11.82
C VAL A 109 4.08 -13.83 -11.82
N LEU A 110 3.73 -12.95 -12.77
CA LEU A 110 2.38 -12.39 -12.91
C LEU A 110 1.32 -13.49 -13.08
N ARG A 111 1.57 -14.44 -13.99
CA ARG A 111 0.64 -15.55 -14.25
C ARG A 111 0.51 -16.46 -13.03
N LEU A 112 1.63 -16.84 -12.41
CA LEU A 112 1.64 -17.69 -11.22
C LEU A 112 0.86 -17.02 -10.09
N TRP A 113 1.13 -15.74 -9.83
CA TRP A 113 0.42 -14.95 -8.82
C TRP A 113 -1.10 -14.97 -9.06
N LEU A 114 -1.57 -14.55 -10.23
CA LEU A 114 -3.00 -14.44 -10.47
C LEU A 114 -3.71 -15.80 -10.39
N VAL A 115 -3.09 -16.87 -10.90
CA VAL A 115 -3.68 -18.21 -10.85
C VAL A 115 -3.71 -18.76 -9.42
N VAL A 116 -2.58 -18.69 -8.70
CA VAL A 116 -2.47 -19.22 -7.34
C VAL A 116 -3.38 -18.46 -6.38
N GLN A 117 -3.42 -17.13 -6.46
CA GLN A 117 -4.27 -16.29 -5.62
C GLN A 117 -5.76 -16.59 -5.84
N ASN A 118 -6.22 -16.58 -7.10
CA ASN A 118 -7.63 -16.84 -7.40
C ASN A 118 -8.06 -18.26 -7.02
N LEU A 119 -7.24 -19.27 -7.31
CA LEU A 119 -7.53 -20.65 -6.91
C LEU A 119 -7.63 -20.78 -5.39
N SER A 120 -6.73 -20.12 -4.66
CA SER A 120 -6.74 -20.12 -3.19
C SER A 120 -8.01 -19.49 -2.64
N PHE A 121 -8.45 -18.33 -3.15
CA PHE A 121 -9.70 -17.71 -2.73
C PHE A 121 -10.95 -18.51 -3.12
N ILE A 122 -10.96 -19.19 -4.26
CA ILE A 122 -12.07 -20.09 -4.64
C ILE A 122 -12.16 -21.25 -3.67
N ILE A 123 -11.03 -21.90 -3.35
CA ILE A 123 -10.99 -23.00 -2.38
C ILE A 123 -11.45 -22.51 -1.01
N ALA A 124 -10.89 -21.40 -0.53
CA ALA A 124 -11.24 -20.82 0.77
C ALA A 124 -12.73 -20.40 0.84
N GLY A 125 -13.25 -19.80 -0.22
CA GLY A 125 -14.66 -19.40 -0.31
C GLY A 125 -15.59 -20.61 -0.31
N ALA A 126 -15.27 -21.65 -1.09
CA ALA A 126 -16.06 -22.88 -1.14
C ALA A 126 -16.07 -23.61 0.20
N THR A 127 -14.93 -23.69 0.90
CA THR A 127 -14.86 -24.32 2.22
C THR A 127 -15.62 -23.54 3.28
N VAL A 128 -15.55 -22.20 3.24
CA VAL A 128 -16.32 -21.35 4.16
C VAL A 128 -17.82 -21.46 3.90
N ILE A 129 -18.27 -21.44 2.64
CA ILE A 129 -19.68 -21.65 2.30
C ILE A 129 -20.13 -23.01 2.82
N ALA A 130 -19.34 -24.07 2.61
CA ALA A 130 -19.67 -25.39 3.15
C ALA A 130 -19.74 -25.41 4.69
N LEU A 131 -18.84 -24.72 5.38
CA LEU A 131 -18.85 -24.60 6.84
C LEU A 131 -20.09 -23.86 7.38
N VAL A 132 -20.57 -22.85 6.64
CA VAL A 132 -21.75 -22.04 7.02
C VAL A 132 -23.05 -22.79 6.72
N GLU A 133 -23.20 -23.35 5.51
CA GLU A 133 -24.41 -24.05 5.07
C GLU A 133 -24.61 -25.37 5.84
N PHE A 134 -23.55 -26.15 6.01
CA PHE A 134 -23.60 -27.43 6.72
C PHE A 134 -23.18 -27.27 8.18
N SER A 135 -23.82 -26.35 8.91
CA SER A 135 -23.54 -26.09 10.33
C SER A 135 -23.67 -27.34 11.22
N THR A 136 -24.46 -28.33 10.81
CA THR A 136 -24.59 -29.63 11.47
C THR A 136 -23.34 -30.51 11.40
N LEU A 137 -22.36 -30.20 10.53
CA LEU A 137 -21.06 -30.88 10.48
C LEU A 137 -20.32 -30.80 11.82
N LYS A 138 -20.47 -29.69 12.55
CA LYS A 138 -19.84 -29.49 13.87
C LYS A 138 -20.19 -30.60 14.86
N SER A 139 -21.43 -31.09 14.85
CA SER A 139 -21.90 -32.13 15.77
C SER A 139 -21.92 -33.52 15.15
N SER A 140 -22.15 -33.63 13.84
CA SER A 140 -22.27 -34.94 13.15
C SER A 140 -20.94 -35.54 12.73
N ASN A 141 -20.01 -34.73 12.22
CA ASN A 141 -18.70 -35.18 11.74
C ASN A 141 -17.64 -34.12 12.02
N PHE A 142 -17.16 -34.11 13.26
CA PHE A 142 -16.17 -33.14 13.73
C PHE A 142 -14.86 -33.20 12.94
N THR A 143 -14.46 -34.39 12.45
CA THR A 143 -13.27 -34.55 11.61
C THR A 143 -13.42 -33.81 10.28
N ALA A 144 -14.57 -33.96 9.60
CA ALA A 144 -14.85 -33.24 8.37
C ALA A 144 -14.88 -31.72 8.61
N PHE A 145 -15.52 -31.28 9.70
CA PHE A 145 -15.54 -29.87 10.12
C PHE A 145 -14.11 -29.30 10.28
N ILE A 146 -13.26 -29.96 11.06
CA ILE A 146 -11.86 -29.50 11.26
C ILE A 146 -11.06 -29.55 9.96
N SER A 147 -11.28 -30.57 9.11
CA SER A 147 -10.58 -30.64 7.82
C SER A 147 -10.89 -29.44 6.91
N LEU A 148 -12.15 -28.97 6.90
CA LEU A 148 -12.55 -27.78 6.16
C LEU A 148 -11.94 -26.50 6.76
N VAL A 149 -11.88 -26.41 8.09
CA VAL A 149 -11.22 -25.28 8.78
C VAL A 149 -9.72 -25.24 8.44
N VAL A 150 -9.04 -26.39 8.49
CA VAL A 150 -7.61 -26.50 8.13
C VAL A 150 -7.40 -26.16 6.66
N LEU A 151 -8.24 -26.66 5.76
CA LEU A 151 -8.15 -26.35 4.34
C LEU A 151 -8.33 -24.85 4.07
N THR A 152 -9.26 -24.19 4.77
CA THR A 152 -9.47 -22.74 4.70
C THR A 152 -8.22 -21.96 5.18
N ASN A 153 -7.57 -22.41 6.25
CA ASN A 153 -6.36 -21.78 6.77
C ASN A 153 -5.18 -21.95 5.80
N ILE A 154 -5.01 -23.14 5.22
CA ILE A 154 -3.95 -23.40 4.24
C ILE A 154 -4.17 -22.57 2.97
N SER A 155 -5.40 -22.52 2.45
CA SER A 155 -5.69 -21.69 1.27
C SER A 155 -5.51 -20.21 1.55
N GLY A 156 -5.88 -19.72 2.75
CA GLY A 156 -5.56 -18.36 3.22
C GLY A 156 -4.07 -18.05 3.23
N ALA A 157 -3.26 -18.95 3.81
CA ALA A 157 -1.80 -18.83 3.80
C ALA A 157 -1.20 -18.76 2.39
N VAL A 158 -1.70 -19.59 1.47
CA VAL A 158 -1.26 -19.55 0.06
C VAL A 158 -1.70 -18.25 -0.61
N ALA A 159 -2.92 -17.78 -0.34
CA ALA A 159 -3.43 -16.52 -0.89
C ALA A 159 -2.61 -15.31 -0.43
N VAL A 160 -2.26 -15.22 0.85
CA VAL A 160 -1.45 -14.10 1.37
C VAL A 160 -0.03 -14.11 0.81
N LEU A 161 0.60 -15.28 0.69
CA LEU A 161 1.93 -15.42 0.07
C LEU A 161 1.90 -15.07 -1.43
N SER A 162 0.84 -15.47 -2.13
CA SER A 162 0.65 -15.10 -3.52
C SER A 162 0.43 -13.59 -3.67
N THR A 163 -0.30 -12.96 -2.74
CA THR A 163 -0.51 -11.51 -2.69
C THR A 163 0.80 -10.76 -2.45
N LEU A 164 1.67 -11.29 -1.58
CA LEU A 164 3.01 -10.78 -1.36
C LEU A 164 3.85 -10.84 -2.64
N ALA A 165 3.86 -11.97 -3.33
CA ALA A 165 4.59 -12.14 -4.59
C ALA A 165 4.17 -11.09 -5.64
N GLY A 166 2.86 -10.87 -5.78
CA GLY A 166 2.31 -9.85 -6.66
C GLY A 166 2.67 -8.42 -6.27
N THR A 167 2.72 -8.14 -4.98
CA THR A 167 3.11 -6.83 -4.46
C THR A 167 4.58 -6.55 -4.81
N ILE A 168 5.48 -7.51 -4.51
CA ILE A 168 6.92 -7.40 -4.83
C ILE A 168 7.14 -7.25 -6.35
N LEU A 169 6.43 -8.05 -7.16
CA LEU A 169 6.52 -7.98 -8.61
C LEU A 169 6.17 -6.58 -9.14
N ILE A 170 5.04 -6.06 -8.67
CA ILE A 170 4.51 -4.76 -9.11
C ILE A 170 5.42 -3.63 -8.61
N GLU A 171 5.89 -3.66 -7.37
CA GLU A 171 6.79 -2.63 -6.83
C GLU A 171 8.13 -2.57 -7.57
N ARG A 172 8.65 -3.71 -8.06
CA ARG A 172 9.98 -3.78 -8.69
C ARG A 172 9.94 -3.58 -10.21
N GLU A 173 9.04 -4.24 -10.91
CA GLU A 173 9.10 -4.37 -12.38
C GLU A 173 8.19 -3.39 -13.12
N TRP A 174 7.23 -2.74 -12.44
CA TRP A 174 6.23 -1.89 -13.09
C TRP A 174 6.85 -0.72 -13.86
N VAL A 175 7.87 -0.08 -13.30
CA VAL A 175 8.57 1.03 -13.98
C VAL A 175 9.41 0.55 -15.17
N VAL A 176 9.99 -0.65 -15.06
CA VAL A 176 10.84 -1.25 -16.10
C VAL A 176 10.00 -1.70 -17.29
N VAL A 177 8.90 -2.42 -17.06
CA VAL A 177 8.00 -2.91 -18.13
C VAL A 177 7.31 -1.75 -18.88
N ILE A 178 6.99 -0.67 -18.18
CA ILE A 178 6.45 0.54 -18.82
C ILE A 178 7.49 1.21 -19.73
N SER A 179 8.78 1.07 -19.42
CA SER A 179 9.87 1.77 -20.10
C SER A 179 10.59 0.94 -21.18
N GLU A 180 10.41 -0.38 -21.21
CA GLU A 180 11.06 -1.25 -22.20
C GLU A 180 10.61 -0.96 -23.65
N GLY A 181 11.59 -0.69 -24.52
CA GLY A 181 11.41 -0.57 -25.97
C GLY A 181 10.79 0.76 -26.45
N ARG A 182 10.73 1.80 -25.61
CA ARG A 182 10.06 3.07 -25.91
C ARG A 182 11.01 4.28 -25.99
N PRO A 183 10.67 5.32 -26.79
CA PRO A 183 11.46 6.53 -26.88
C PRO A 183 11.54 7.27 -25.52
N PRO A 184 12.65 8.00 -25.25
CA PRO A 184 12.98 8.57 -23.95
C PRO A 184 11.95 9.60 -23.43
N GLU A 185 11.10 10.15 -24.28
CA GLU A 185 10.05 11.11 -23.92
C GLU A 185 8.94 10.50 -23.03
N ILE A 186 8.58 9.23 -23.26
CA ILE A 186 7.57 8.52 -22.45
C ILE A 186 8.11 8.23 -21.05
N LEU A 187 9.38 7.80 -20.95
CA LEU A 187 10.07 7.66 -19.66
C LEU A 187 10.09 8.98 -18.91
N THR A 188 10.30 10.09 -19.60
CA THR A 188 10.30 11.44 -19.02
C THR A 188 8.91 11.82 -18.51
N LYS A 189 7.84 11.42 -19.21
CA LYS A 189 6.45 11.65 -18.78
C LYS A 189 6.06 10.79 -17.56
N ILE A 190 6.40 9.50 -17.54
CA ILE A 190 6.16 8.65 -16.37
C ILE A 190 7.02 9.08 -15.18
N ASN A 191 8.31 9.34 -15.40
CA ASN A 191 9.19 9.86 -14.35
C ASN A 191 8.68 11.20 -13.82
N SER A 192 8.14 12.09 -14.67
CA SER A 192 7.55 13.35 -14.19
C SER A 192 6.21 13.18 -13.49
N ILE A 193 5.38 12.19 -13.83
CA ILE A 193 4.15 11.85 -13.08
C ILE A 193 4.49 11.24 -11.72
N ILE A 194 5.40 10.26 -11.67
CA ILE A 194 5.89 9.67 -10.43
C ILE A 194 6.53 10.75 -9.57
N ARG A 195 7.35 11.62 -10.16
CA ARG A 195 7.96 12.76 -9.47
C ARG A 195 6.94 13.81 -9.07
N ARG A 196 5.84 14.00 -9.79
CA ARG A 196 4.72 14.85 -9.34
C ARG A 196 3.96 14.24 -8.18
N ILE A 197 3.71 12.93 -8.18
CA ILE A 197 3.10 12.22 -7.05
C ILE A 197 4.03 12.32 -5.84
N ASP A 198 5.33 12.09 -6.03
CA ASP A 198 6.36 12.27 -5.01
C ASP A 198 6.42 13.73 -4.52
N LEU A 199 6.36 14.71 -5.42
CA LEU A 199 6.33 16.14 -5.09
C LEU A 199 5.03 16.58 -4.43
N ILE A 200 3.89 15.95 -4.72
CA ILE A 200 2.59 16.21 -4.07
C ILE A 200 2.58 15.57 -2.67
N SER A 201 3.11 14.35 -2.54
CA SER A 201 3.38 13.72 -1.25
C SER A 201 4.32 14.61 -0.43
N LYS A 202 5.39 15.11 -1.06
CA LYS A 202 6.28 16.19 -0.61
C LYS A 202 5.69 17.60 -0.84
N LEU A 203 4.39 17.80 -0.92
CA LEU A 203 3.80 19.13 -0.75
C LEU A 203 2.96 19.09 0.54
N PHE A 204 2.35 17.94 0.79
CA PHE A 204 1.75 17.59 2.06
C PHE A 204 2.79 17.24 3.15
N ALA A 205 4.01 16.83 2.81
CA ALA A 205 5.05 16.39 3.77
C ALA A 205 6.13 17.42 4.24
N PRO A 206 6.72 18.35 3.46
CA PRO A 206 8.13 18.71 3.72
C PRO A 206 8.42 19.86 4.66
N ASN A 207 7.47 20.69 5.09
CA ASN A 207 7.82 21.70 6.09
C ASN A 207 7.55 21.24 7.54
N TYR A 208 7.01 20.02 7.70
CA TYR A 208 6.35 19.63 8.92
C TYR A 208 6.30 18.12 9.23
N SER A 209 6.94 17.19 8.49
CA SER A 209 6.95 15.75 8.87
C SER A 209 7.34 15.56 10.34
N GLU A 210 8.33 16.35 10.74
CA GLU A 210 8.80 16.52 12.11
C GLU A 210 7.73 17.10 13.06
N PHE A 211 7.02 18.15 12.65
CA PHE A 211 6.00 18.85 13.44
C PHE A 211 4.66 18.09 13.55
N TYR A 212 4.30 17.30 12.54
CA TYR A 212 3.01 16.61 12.46
C TYR A 212 3.03 15.19 13.03
N GLY A 213 4.19 14.52 13.16
CA GLY A 213 4.21 13.15 13.68
C GLY A 213 3.54 13.01 15.05
N VAL A 214 3.81 13.95 15.98
CA VAL A 214 3.20 13.95 17.33
C VAL A 214 1.69 14.28 17.26
N PRO A 215 1.24 15.38 16.61
CA PRO A 215 -0.19 15.63 16.41
C PRO A 215 -0.96 14.48 15.72
N VAL A 216 -0.36 13.82 14.74
CA VAL A 216 -0.98 12.74 13.97
C VAL A 216 -1.17 11.48 14.83
N ILE A 217 -0.15 11.05 15.58
CA ILE A 217 -0.28 9.90 16.48
C ILE A 217 -1.29 10.16 17.61
N PHE A 218 -1.38 11.41 18.10
CA PHE A 218 -2.42 11.79 19.08
C PHE A 218 -3.82 11.91 18.46
N THR A 219 -3.93 12.24 17.17
CA THR A 219 -5.19 12.21 16.43
C THR A 219 -5.68 10.77 16.25
N GLN A 220 -4.79 9.84 15.88
CA GLN A 220 -5.09 8.40 15.87
C GLN A 220 -5.55 7.94 17.26
N TRP A 221 -4.80 8.26 18.31
CA TRP A 221 -5.12 7.92 19.69
C TRP A 221 -6.49 8.45 20.13
N THR A 222 -6.84 9.68 19.72
CA THR A 222 -8.14 10.30 20.01
C THR A 222 -9.29 9.53 19.35
N PHE A 223 -9.12 9.07 18.10
CA PHE A 223 -10.14 8.22 17.47
C PHE A 223 -10.25 6.84 18.14
N LEU A 224 -9.16 6.30 18.67
CA LEU A 224 -9.19 5.05 19.45
C LEU A 224 -9.95 5.20 20.78
N LEU A 225 -10.08 6.41 21.34
CA LEU A 225 -10.96 6.63 22.50
C LEU A 225 -12.43 6.34 22.19
N VAL A 226 -12.87 6.47 20.93
CA VAL A 226 -14.22 6.07 20.51
C VAL A 226 -14.40 4.55 20.67
N CYS A 227 -13.35 3.78 20.37
CA CYS A 227 -13.35 2.33 20.56
C CYS A 227 -13.41 1.97 22.05
N VAL A 228 -12.67 2.69 22.89
CA VAL A 228 -12.71 2.51 24.35
C VAL A 228 -14.10 2.88 24.88
N ALA A 229 -14.65 4.03 24.50
CA ALA A 229 -16.00 4.47 24.89
C ALA A 229 -17.09 3.46 24.52
N SER A 230 -16.92 2.72 23.42
CA SER A 230 -17.87 1.69 22.98
C SER A 230 -18.11 0.57 24.01
N ILE A 231 -17.16 0.35 24.94
CA ILE A 231 -17.25 -0.66 26.00
C ILE A 231 -18.41 -0.38 26.97
N TRP A 232 -18.69 0.90 27.26
CA TRP A 232 -19.73 1.31 28.20
C TRP A 232 -21.11 1.49 27.55
N VAL A 233 -21.22 1.28 26.23
CA VAL A 233 -22.48 1.44 25.51
C VAL A 233 -23.34 0.19 25.65
N HIS A 234 -24.48 0.32 26.35
CA HIS A 234 -25.41 -0.79 26.60
C HIS A 234 -26.11 -1.34 25.33
N LYS A 235 -26.30 -0.52 24.29
CA LYS A 235 -26.92 -0.96 23.03
C LYS A 235 -25.87 -1.65 22.15
N SER A 236 -25.97 -2.97 21.99
CA SER A 236 -25.01 -3.80 21.24
C SER A 236 -24.71 -3.29 19.82
N LEU A 237 -25.76 -2.94 19.08
CA LEU A 237 -25.65 -2.46 17.70
C LEU A 237 -24.98 -1.07 17.62
N LEU A 238 -25.24 -0.19 18.59
CA LEU A 238 -24.59 1.13 18.67
C LEU A 238 -23.11 0.97 19.09
N SER A 239 -22.82 0.10 20.05
CA SER A 239 -21.45 -0.24 20.46
C SER A 239 -20.63 -0.78 19.29
N ALA A 240 -21.18 -1.70 18.51
CA ALA A 240 -20.53 -2.24 17.31
C ALA A 240 -20.27 -1.15 16.24
N TYR A 241 -21.23 -0.26 15.97
CA TYR A 241 -21.01 0.84 15.04
C TYR A 241 -19.96 1.84 15.52
N LEU A 242 -19.94 2.17 16.80
CA LEU A 242 -18.90 3.04 17.37
C LEU A 242 -17.52 2.40 17.29
N LEU A 243 -17.42 1.11 17.58
CA LEU A 243 -16.16 0.36 17.43
C LEU A 243 -15.69 0.37 15.97
N MET A 244 -16.57 0.04 15.02
CA MET A 244 -16.21 0.03 13.59
C MET A 244 -15.85 1.44 13.08
N ALA A 245 -16.61 2.46 13.46
CA ALA A 245 -16.34 3.84 13.08
C ALA A 245 -15.03 4.36 13.70
N GLY A 246 -14.78 4.06 14.98
CA GLY A 246 -13.54 4.41 15.67
C GLY A 246 -12.33 3.74 15.04
N VAL A 247 -12.41 2.44 14.74
CA VAL A 247 -11.36 1.71 14.01
C VAL A 247 -11.15 2.32 12.63
N ALA A 248 -12.20 2.54 11.84
CA ALA A 248 -12.10 3.09 10.49
C ALA A 248 -11.50 4.50 10.47
N THR A 249 -11.95 5.40 11.35
CA THR A 249 -11.44 6.77 11.44
C THR A 249 -10.01 6.83 11.98
N SER A 250 -9.64 5.94 12.91
CA SER A 250 -8.26 5.85 13.41
C SER A 250 -7.23 5.48 12.31
N ARG A 251 -7.66 4.78 11.25
CA ARG A 251 -6.78 4.42 10.12
C ARG A 251 -6.22 5.63 9.37
N LEU A 252 -6.97 6.74 9.32
CA LEU A 252 -6.48 7.98 8.69
C LEU A 252 -5.25 8.52 9.44
N GLY A 253 -5.30 8.52 10.77
CA GLY A 253 -4.18 8.90 11.62
C GLY A 253 -3.01 7.93 11.49
N LEU A 254 -3.28 6.62 11.51
CA LEU A 254 -2.25 5.59 11.35
C LEU A 254 -1.51 5.70 10.01
N TRP A 255 -2.22 5.80 8.90
CA TRP A 255 -1.59 5.91 7.57
C TRP A 255 -0.78 7.19 7.41
N THR A 256 -1.26 8.30 8.00
CA THR A 256 -0.50 9.55 7.98
C THR A 256 0.75 9.45 8.85
N PHE A 257 0.68 8.72 9.97
CA PHE A 257 1.84 8.44 10.82
C PHE A 257 2.86 7.55 10.11
N ASP A 258 2.41 6.50 9.41
CA ASP A 258 3.28 5.61 8.63
C ASP A 258 4.06 6.39 7.57
N LEU A 259 3.40 7.31 6.85
CA LEU A 259 4.07 8.19 5.89
C LEU A 259 5.10 9.09 6.56
N ALA A 260 4.80 9.63 7.74
CA ALA A 260 5.75 10.45 8.50
C ALA A 260 6.98 9.64 8.94
N VAL A 261 6.80 8.40 9.40
CA VAL A 261 7.90 7.50 9.77
C VAL A 261 8.75 7.14 8.54
N ILE A 262 8.13 6.82 7.41
CA ILE A 262 8.85 6.55 6.15
C ILE A 262 9.68 7.77 5.73
N GLN A 263 9.11 8.97 5.79
CA GLN A 263 9.84 10.21 5.49
C GLN A 263 11.02 10.40 6.45
N GLN A 264 10.80 10.17 7.75
CA GLN A 264 11.85 10.29 8.74
C GLN A 264 13.00 9.30 8.49
N MET A 265 12.70 8.06 8.09
CA MET A 265 13.72 7.10 7.67
C MET A 265 14.49 7.61 6.45
N GLN A 266 13.82 8.21 5.47
CA GLN A 266 14.49 8.75 4.27
C GLN A 266 15.42 9.92 4.62
N ASP A 267 15.00 10.79 5.54
CA ASP A 267 15.74 12.00 5.91
C ASP A 267 16.93 11.70 6.85
N HIS A 268 16.79 10.72 7.75
CA HIS A 268 17.77 10.47 8.82
C HIS A 268 18.67 9.25 8.59
N VAL A 269 18.30 8.31 7.71
CA VAL A 269 19.06 7.09 7.46
C VAL A 269 19.84 7.21 6.14
N PRO A 270 21.17 7.01 6.14
CA PRO A 270 21.98 6.97 4.91
C PRO A 270 21.43 5.98 3.89
N GLU A 271 21.53 6.31 2.60
CA GLU A 271 20.90 5.51 1.53
C GLU A 271 21.39 4.06 1.50
N SER A 272 22.66 3.82 1.87
CA SER A 272 23.25 2.48 1.99
C SER A 272 22.58 1.61 3.06
N ASP A 273 22.02 2.24 4.10
CA ASP A 273 21.58 1.56 5.32
C ASP A 273 20.06 1.46 5.41
N ARG A 274 19.33 2.22 4.57
CA ARG A 274 17.84 2.25 4.55
C ARG A 274 17.23 0.85 4.42
N CYS A 275 17.85 -0.04 3.64
CA CYS A 275 17.37 -1.41 3.47
C CYS A 275 17.49 -2.23 4.77
N VAL A 276 18.62 -2.12 5.48
CA VAL A 276 18.84 -2.84 6.74
C VAL A 276 17.90 -2.32 7.83
N VAL A 277 17.81 -0.99 7.99
CA VAL A 277 16.92 -0.37 8.98
C VAL A 277 15.46 -0.69 8.70
N GLY A 278 15.03 -0.60 7.43
CA GLY A 278 13.68 -1.00 7.01
C GLY A 278 13.40 -2.48 7.23
N GLY A 279 14.39 -3.35 7.00
CA GLY A 279 14.29 -4.78 7.31
C GLY A 279 14.06 -5.04 8.79
N VAL A 280 14.82 -4.37 9.67
CA VAL A 280 14.64 -4.47 11.13
C VAL A 280 13.25 -3.96 11.54
N GLN A 281 12.83 -2.79 11.05
CA GLN A 281 11.50 -2.23 11.32
C GLN A 281 10.39 -3.19 10.92
N ASN A 282 10.42 -3.72 9.69
CA ASN A 282 9.42 -4.66 9.20
C ASN A 282 9.39 -5.96 10.02
N SER A 283 10.56 -6.45 10.47
CA SER A 283 10.63 -7.65 11.31
C SER A 283 10.02 -7.44 12.70
N LEU A 284 10.25 -6.26 13.30
CA LEU A 284 9.67 -5.89 14.58
C LEU A 284 8.15 -5.72 14.47
N GLN A 285 7.69 -5.04 13.41
CA GLN A 285 6.27 -4.89 13.14
C GLN A 285 5.58 -6.25 12.97
N SER A 286 6.16 -7.14 12.16
CA SER A 286 5.62 -8.50 11.96
C SER A 286 5.53 -9.29 13.27
N THR A 287 6.49 -9.11 14.17
CA THR A 287 6.48 -9.75 15.50
C THR A 287 5.34 -9.22 16.37
N LEU A 288 5.12 -7.90 16.37
CA LEU A 288 4.04 -7.28 17.14
C LEU A 288 2.65 -7.61 16.56
N ASP A 289 2.53 -7.68 15.24
CA ASP A 289 1.30 -8.12 14.57
C ASP A 289 0.97 -9.57 14.95
N LEU A 290 1.96 -10.46 14.96
CA LEU A 290 1.79 -11.84 15.43
C LEU A 290 1.32 -11.91 16.90
N MET A 291 1.89 -11.06 17.77
CA MET A 291 1.47 -10.98 19.17
C MET A 291 0.00 -10.59 19.33
N SER A 292 -0.53 -9.73 18.46
CA SER A 292 -1.95 -9.36 18.45
C SER A 292 -2.85 -10.57 18.23
N TYR A 293 -2.53 -11.41 17.23
CA TYR A 293 -3.28 -12.64 16.98
C TYR A 293 -3.12 -13.68 18.09
N VAL A 294 -1.92 -13.81 18.67
CA VAL A 294 -1.69 -14.69 19.83
C VAL A 294 -2.53 -14.25 21.03
N MET A 295 -2.66 -12.95 21.29
CA MET A 295 -3.56 -12.44 22.33
C MET A 295 -5.02 -12.76 22.04
N GLY A 296 -5.44 -12.80 20.77
CA GLY A 296 -6.77 -13.29 20.37
C GLY A 296 -7.00 -14.78 20.66
N ILE A 297 -5.95 -15.61 20.64
CA ILE A 297 -6.01 -17.01 21.04
C ILE A 297 -6.13 -17.13 22.57
N ILE A 298 -5.32 -16.38 23.32
CA ILE A 298 -5.32 -16.37 24.79
C ILE A 298 -6.66 -15.84 25.32
N ILE A 299 -7.13 -14.71 24.79
CA ILE A 299 -8.41 -14.07 25.13
C ILE A 299 -9.41 -14.36 24.01
N SER A 300 -9.77 -15.63 23.89
CA SER A 300 -10.67 -16.07 22.82
C SER A 300 -12.16 -15.94 23.18
N ASN A 301 -12.53 -15.69 24.44
CA ASN A 301 -13.94 -15.53 24.81
C ASN A 301 -14.48 -14.16 24.33
N PRO A 302 -15.53 -14.08 23.49
CA PRO A 302 -16.06 -12.81 23.00
C PRO A 302 -16.58 -11.89 24.12
N LYS A 303 -17.00 -12.44 25.27
CA LYS A 303 -17.42 -11.64 26.44
C LYS A 303 -16.26 -10.83 27.02
N ASP A 304 -15.04 -11.30 26.84
CA ASP A 304 -13.80 -10.68 27.29
C ASP A 304 -13.16 -9.80 26.22
N PHE A 305 -13.80 -9.58 25.07
CA PHE A 305 -13.26 -8.80 23.97
C PHE A 305 -12.88 -7.36 24.37
N TRP A 306 -13.57 -6.78 25.35
CA TRP A 306 -13.21 -5.47 25.93
C TRP A 306 -11.78 -5.44 26.49
N LYS A 307 -11.26 -6.57 27.00
CA LYS A 307 -9.87 -6.69 27.47
C LYS A 307 -8.88 -6.49 26.32
N LEU A 308 -9.18 -7.02 25.13
CA LEU A 308 -8.37 -6.84 23.92
C LEU A 308 -8.42 -5.39 23.42
N ILE A 309 -9.58 -4.73 23.50
CA ILE A 309 -9.71 -3.30 23.17
C ILE A 309 -8.81 -2.47 24.10
N LEU A 310 -8.90 -2.69 25.41
CA LEU A 310 -8.07 -1.95 26.38
C LEU A 310 -6.59 -2.24 26.22
N LEU A 311 -6.19 -3.50 26.01
CA LEU A 311 -4.80 -3.86 25.76
C LEU A 311 -4.26 -3.14 24.51
N SER A 312 -5.03 -3.13 23.42
CA SER A 312 -4.65 -2.43 22.17
C SER A 312 -4.50 -0.93 22.38
N PHE A 313 -5.40 -0.33 23.17
CA PHE A 313 -5.34 1.09 23.53
C PHE A 313 -4.12 1.42 24.41
N LEU A 314 -3.78 0.55 25.37
CA LEU A 314 -2.60 0.72 26.23
C LEU A 314 -1.30 0.63 25.42
N VAL A 315 -1.18 -0.35 24.52
CA VAL A 315 -0.02 -0.48 23.62
C VAL A 315 0.07 0.73 22.69
N SER A 316 -1.05 1.19 22.14
CA SER A 316 -1.09 2.40 21.30
C SER A 316 -0.71 3.67 22.08
N THR A 317 -1.10 3.75 23.35
CA THR A 317 -0.71 4.86 24.25
C THR A 317 0.80 4.81 24.53
N LEU A 318 1.35 3.63 24.79
CA LEU A 318 2.79 3.45 24.96
C LEU A 318 3.56 3.86 23.69
N ALA A 319 3.07 3.48 22.50
CA ALA A 319 3.67 3.89 21.22
C ALA A 319 3.66 5.42 21.06
N ALA A 320 2.54 6.09 21.36
CA ALA A 320 2.44 7.55 21.33
C ALA A 320 3.43 8.23 22.31
N LEU A 321 3.56 7.69 23.52
CA LEU A 321 4.50 8.21 24.52
C LEU A 321 5.96 7.99 24.12
N LEU A 322 6.31 6.79 23.62
CA LEU A 322 7.66 6.49 23.15
C LEU A 322 8.05 7.37 21.97
N TYR A 323 7.15 7.57 21.01
CA TYR A 323 7.39 8.46 19.87
C TYR A 323 7.55 9.92 20.33
N THR A 324 6.70 10.38 21.25
CA THR A 324 6.80 11.73 21.83
C THR A 324 8.12 11.92 22.59
N LEU A 325 8.54 10.91 23.36
CA LEU A 325 9.82 10.92 24.06
C LEU A 325 10.98 10.95 23.08
N TYR A 326 10.94 10.15 22.01
CA TYR A 326 11.95 10.17 20.94
C TYR A 326 12.07 11.57 20.33
N VAL A 327 10.95 12.18 19.93
CA VAL A 327 10.93 13.54 19.37
C VAL A 327 11.47 14.56 20.37
N TYR A 328 11.10 14.44 21.65
CA TYR A 328 11.62 15.31 22.70
C TYR A 328 13.14 15.15 22.89
N LEU A 329 13.66 13.93 22.89
CA LEU A 329 15.09 13.67 23.07
C LEU A 329 15.93 14.18 21.89
N VAL A 330 15.42 14.05 20.65
CA VAL A 330 16.10 14.53 19.45
C VAL A 330 16.05 16.06 19.34
N ARG A 331 14.91 16.69 19.68
CA ARG A 331 14.69 18.12 19.42
C ARG A 331 14.76 19.04 20.64
N LYS A 332 14.67 18.52 21.86
CA LYS A 332 14.54 19.25 23.14
C LYS A 332 13.32 20.16 23.28
N HIS A 333 12.43 20.20 22.28
CA HIS A 333 11.16 20.95 22.30
C HIS A 333 10.09 20.19 21.49
N LEU A 334 8.82 20.30 21.90
CA LEU A 334 7.71 19.54 21.29
C LEU A 334 6.94 20.33 20.21
N PHE A 335 6.86 21.64 20.35
CA PHE A 335 6.05 22.50 19.48
C PHE A 335 6.89 23.61 18.84
N HIS A 336 6.80 23.74 17.52
CA HIS A 336 7.26 24.93 16.80
C HIS A 336 6.13 25.95 16.73
N PHE A 337 5.94 26.73 17.79
CA PHE A 337 4.89 27.77 17.83
C PHE A 337 5.03 28.79 16.68
N GLU A 338 6.25 29.08 16.24
CA GLU A 338 6.52 29.99 15.10
C GLU A 338 5.96 29.46 13.78
N LYS A 339 6.12 28.15 13.51
CA LYS A 339 5.61 27.53 12.28
C LYS A 339 4.08 27.38 12.31
N LEU A 340 3.51 27.07 13.48
CA LEU A 340 2.06 27.02 13.67
C LEU A 340 1.42 28.39 13.41
N PHE A 341 2.05 29.45 13.91
CA PHE A 341 1.60 30.83 13.68
C PHE A 341 1.64 31.20 12.18
N LEU A 342 2.70 30.80 11.45
CA LEU A 342 2.79 31.01 9.99
C LEU A 342 1.73 30.22 9.21
N LEU A 343 1.44 28.97 9.60
CA LEU A 343 0.39 28.16 8.98
C LEU A 343 -1.00 28.77 9.22
N ILE A 344 -1.28 29.19 10.46
CA ILE A 344 -2.56 29.84 10.81
C ILE A 344 -2.69 31.18 10.07
N LYS A 345 -1.60 31.95 9.94
CA LYS A 345 -1.58 33.19 9.16
C LYS A 345 -1.80 32.95 7.66
N TRP A 346 -1.28 31.85 7.11
CA TRP A 346 -1.55 31.43 5.73
C TRP A 346 -3.00 30.98 5.53
N LEU A 347 -3.56 30.19 6.45
CA LEU A 347 -4.96 29.73 6.41
C LEU A 347 -5.96 30.88 6.64
N MET A 348 -5.61 31.88 7.45
CA MET A 348 -6.43 33.07 7.70
C MET A 348 -6.09 34.23 6.74
N GLY A 349 -5.15 34.04 5.82
CA GLY A 349 -4.78 35.02 4.81
C GLY A 349 -5.84 35.07 3.70
N SER A 350 -6.66 36.13 3.71
CA SER A 350 -7.55 36.48 2.59
C SER A 350 -6.73 36.69 1.30
N PRO A 351 -7.22 36.27 0.12
CA PRO A 351 -6.54 36.45 -1.17
C PRO A 351 -6.67 37.89 -1.69
N GLU A 352 -6.18 38.89 -0.96
CA GLU A 352 -6.26 40.30 -1.41
C GLU A 352 -4.91 41.04 -1.59
N ASP A 353 -3.77 40.48 -1.17
CA ASP A 353 -2.49 41.20 -1.31
C ASP A 353 -1.58 40.63 -2.42
N SER A 354 -2.12 40.42 -3.64
CA SER A 354 -1.31 40.11 -4.83
C SER A 354 -1.41 41.14 -5.95
N HIS A 355 -1.83 42.37 -5.65
CA HIS A 355 -1.76 43.50 -6.58
C HIS A 355 -1.22 44.75 -5.88
N SER A 356 0.09 44.78 -5.61
CA SER A 356 0.93 45.98 -5.75
C SER A 356 2.34 45.69 -5.26
N ILE A 357 3.25 45.44 -6.21
CA ILE A 357 4.49 46.20 -6.47
C ILE A 357 5.26 45.46 -7.57
#